data_AF-A0A399ZZV7-F1
#
_entry.id   AF-A0A399ZZV7-F1
#
_cell.length_a   1.000
_cell.length_b   1.000
_cell.length_c   1.000
_cell.angle_alpha   90.00
_cell.angle_beta   90.00
_cell.angle_gamma   90.00
#
_symmetry.space_group_name_H-M   'P 1'
#
loop_
_entity.id
_entity.type
_entity.pdbx_description
1 polymer ?
#
loop_
_entity_poly.entity_id
_entity_poly.type
_entity_poly.pdbx_seq_one_letter_code
_entity_poly.pdbx_strand_id
1 'polypeptide(L)'
;MKTLYGKECKFYYSDYFRGNETAECRLLANNPETEKWFPALCQTCPVPDILQANQCPHLHLYARVAKTLFGLSKKVEVEGFCEQTFAQVKEPRVGCGQCQTVPRVFYDS
;
A
#
# COMPACT_ATOMS: atom_id res chain seq x y z
N MET A 1 -1.50 -8.61 9.97
CA MET A 1 -0.40 -8.53 10.96
C MET A 1 -0.16 -7.07 11.23
N LYS A 2 0.14 -6.72 12.48
CA LYS A 2 0.50 -5.35 12.84
C LYS A 2 1.97 -5.13 12.57
N THR A 3 2.28 -3.99 11.98
CA THR A 3 3.64 -3.45 11.92
C THR A 3 4.15 -3.11 13.33
N LEU A 4 5.45 -2.86 13.48
CA LEU A 4 6.04 -2.35 14.72
C LEU A 4 5.42 -1.02 15.21
N TYR A 5 4.69 -0.32 14.35
CA TYR A 5 3.98 0.94 14.64
C TYR A 5 2.47 0.73 14.88
N GLY A 6 2.02 -0.51 15.06
CA GLY A 6 0.63 -0.84 15.39
C GLY A 6 -0.37 -0.78 14.23
N LYS A 7 0.05 -0.38 13.03
CA LYS A 7 -0.81 -0.38 11.83
C LYS A 7 -1.00 -1.79 11.27
N GLU A 8 -2.23 -2.18 10.95
CA GLU A 8 -2.52 -3.43 10.23
C GLU A 8 -2.12 -3.30 8.76
N CYS A 9 -1.31 -4.23 8.27
CA CYS A 9 -0.89 -4.28 6.87
C CYS A 9 -0.80 -5.72 6.40
N LYS A 10 -1.53 -6.08 5.33
CA LYS A 10 -1.51 -7.44 4.77
C LYS A 10 -0.17 -7.82 4.12
N PHE A 11 0.65 -6.82 3.79
CA PHE A 11 1.95 -7.02 3.15
C PHE A 11 3.12 -7.07 4.14
N TYR A 12 2.88 -6.70 5.40
CA TYR A 12 3.89 -6.80 6.43
C TYR A 12 3.91 -8.22 7.00
N TYR A 13 5.11 -8.79 7.06
CA TYR A 13 5.36 -10.07 7.70
C TYR A 13 6.56 -9.92 8.65
N SER A 14 6.46 -10.56 9.81
CA SER A 14 7.55 -10.64 10.77
C SER A 14 7.57 -12.03 11.39
N ASP A 15 8.76 -12.62 11.48
CA ASP A 15 8.99 -13.86 12.20
C ASP A 15 10.05 -13.62 13.29
N TYR A 16 9.78 -14.14 14.47
CA TYR A 16 10.67 -14.10 15.62
C TYR A 16 11.07 -15.52 15.97
N PHE A 17 12.27 -15.92 15.54
CA PHE A 17 12.80 -17.24 15.83
C PHE A 17 14.09 -17.15 16.65
N ARG A 18 13.99 -17.51 17.94
CA ARG A 18 15.14 -17.66 18.86
C ARG A 18 16.10 -16.47 18.89
N GLY A 19 15.56 -15.25 18.92
CA GLY A 19 16.35 -14.01 18.97
C GLY A 19 16.75 -13.45 17.60
N ASN A 20 16.36 -14.09 16.50
CA ASN A 20 16.43 -13.49 15.17
C ASN A 20 15.05 -12.96 14.78
N GLU A 21 14.94 -11.63 14.63
CA GLU A 21 13.74 -10.98 14.12
C GLU A 21 13.94 -10.70 12.63
N THR A 22 13.18 -11.43 11.82
CA THR A 22 13.09 -11.15 10.38
C THR A 22 11.81 -10.39 10.13
N ALA A 23 11.91 -9.26 9.44
CA ALA A 23 10.76 -8.51 8.99
C ALA A 23 10.90 -8.24 7.49
N GLU A 24 9.79 -8.30 6.78
CA GLU A 24 9.73 -8.03 5.35
C GLU A 24 8.46 -7.27 4.99
N CYS A 25 8.54 -6.51 3.89
CA CYS A 25 7.39 -5.96 3.21
C CYS A 25 7.24 -6.68 1.87
N ARG A 26 6.28 -7.61 1.80
CA ARG A 26 6.04 -8.45 0.61
C ARG A 26 5.59 -7.66 -0.62
N LEU A 27 5.05 -6.45 -0.41
CA LEU A 27 4.72 -5.53 -1.50
C LEU A 27 5.98 -4.99 -2.20
N LEU A 28 7.04 -4.75 -1.42
CA LEU A 28 8.31 -4.18 -1.93
C LEU A 28 9.29 -5.27 -2.36
N ALA A 29 9.21 -6.46 -1.76
CA ALA A 29 10.09 -7.59 -2.09
C ALA A 29 10.04 -7.99 -3.57
N ASN A 30 8.91 -7.74 -4.25
CA ASN A 30 8.71 -8.05 -5.66
C ASN A 30 9.12 -6.92 -6.61
N ASN A 31 9.70 -5.82 -6.12
CA ASN A 31 10.08 -4.68 -6.94
C ASN A 31 11.62 -4.55 -7.05
N PRO A 32 12.25 -4.91 -8.18
CA PRO A 32 13.70 -4.82 -8.33
C PRO A 32 14.24 -3.37 -8.34
N GLU A 33 13.38 -2.38 -8.61
CA GLU A 33 13.75 -0.96 -8.64
C GLU A 33 13.65 -0.28 -7.26
N THR A 34 13.23 -1.02 -6.22
CA THR A 34 13.10 -0.47 -4.88
C THR A 34 14.46 -0.27 -4.21
N GLU A 35 14.62 0.85 -3.51
CA GLU A 35 15.69 0.98 -2.52
C GLU A 35 15.50 -0.02 -1.37
N LYS A 36 16.58 -0.29 -0.65
CA LYS A 36 16.54 -1.16 0.55
C LYS A 36 15.46 -0.68 1.52
N TRP A 37 14.51 -1.56 1.79
CA TRP A 37 13.47 -1.38 2.80
C TRP A 37 14.00 -1.70 4.20
N PHE A 38 13.40 -1.08 5.22
CA PHE A 38 13.62 -1.36 6.63
C PHE A 38 12.34 -1.04 7.43
N PRO A 39 12.11 -1.68 8.59
CA PRO A 39 10.84 -1.59 9.31
C PRO A 39 10.39 -0.17 9.64
N ALA A 40 11.33 0.75 9.91
CA ALA A 40 10.96 2.13 10.27
C ALA A 40 10.26 2.91 9.15
N LEU A 41 10.33 2.45 7.89
CA LEU A 41 9.52 3.01 6.81
C LEU A 41 8.01 2.75 7.00
N CYS A 42 7.62 1.76 7.81
CA CYS A 42 6.21 1.52 8.14
C CYS A 42 5.58 2.64 8.96
N GLN A 43 6.38 3.48 9.64
CA GLN A 43 5.87 4.62 10.40
C GLN A 43 5.11 5.62 9.53
N THR A 44 5.61 5.87 8.32
CA THR A 44 5.06 6.84 7.35
C THR A 44 4.52 6.18 6.09
N CYS A 45 4.46 4.84 6.05
CA CYS A 45 3.97 4.09 4.91
C CYS A 45 2.46 4.37 4.69
N PRO A 46 2.04 4.72 3.46
CA PRO A 46 0.63 5.01 3.17
C PRO A 46 -0.20 3.75 2.93
N VAL A 47 0.43 2.58 2.72
CA VAL A 47 -0.25 1.33 2.36
C VAL A 47 -1.35 0.91 3.35
N PRO A 48 -1.12 0.90 4.69
CA PRO A 48 -2.17 0.55 5.63
C PRO A 48 -3.41 1.44 5.50
N ASP A 49 -3.21 2.75 5.35
CA ASP A 49 -4.27 3.73 5.28
C ASP A 49 -5.06 3.61 3.95
N ILE A 50 -4.38 3.26 2.86
CA ILE A 50 -5.00 2.92 1.57
C ILE A 50 -5.86 1.66 1.70
N LEU A 51 -5.31 0.58 2.27
CA LEU A 51 -6.02 -0.69 2.45
C LEU A 51 -7.26 -0.56 3.34
N GLN A 52 -7.20 0.32 4.34
CA GLN A 52 -8.34 0.59 5.22
C GLN A 52 -9.42 1.41 4.51
N ALA A 53 -9.03 2.43 3.74
CA ALA A 53 -9.96 3.34 3.07
C ALA A 53 -10.58 2.75 1.79
N ASN A 54 -9.84 1.89 1.08
CA ASN A 54 -10.24 1.33 -0.19
C ASN A 54 -10.21 -0.20 -0.17
N GLN A 55 -11.41 -0.79 -0.16
CA GLN A 55 -11.62 -2.23 -0.16
C GLN A 55 -11.98 -2.79 -1.53
N CYS A 56 -11.74 -2.03 -2.61
CA CYS A 56 -12.00 -2.50 -3.97
C CYS A 56 -11.17 -3.76 -4.26
N PRO A 57 -11.79 -4.91 -4.58
CA PRO A 57 -11.06 -6.15 -4.86
C PRO A 57 -10.22 -6.05 -6.13
N HIS A 58 -10.58 -5.14 -7.04
CA HIS A 58 -9.90 -4.91 -8.31
C HIS A 58 -8.70 -3.95 -8.21
N LEU A 59 -8.45 -3.36 -7.04
CA LEU A 59 -7.32 -2.46 -6.84
C LEU A 59 -6.07 -3.24 -6.46
N HIS A 60 -5.08 -3.22 -7.36
CA HIS A 60 -3.72 -3.70 -7.10
C HIS A 60 -2.84 -2.52 -6.72
N LEU A 61 -1.97 -2.74 -5.72
CA LEU A 61 -0.98 -1.75 -5.32
C LEU A 61 0.39 -2.18 -5.83
N TYR A 62 1.14 -1.21 -6.34
CA TYR A 62 2.57 -1.31 -6.60
C TYR A 62 3.27 -0.30 -5.70
N ALA A 63 4.42 -0.65 -5.14
CA ALA A 63 5.16 0.27 -4.31
C ALA A 63 6.67 0.18 -4.55
N ARG A 64 7.37 1.26 -4.23
CA ARG A 64 8.83 1.30 -4.16
C ARG A 64 9.28 2.19 -3.01
N VAL A 65 10.46 1.91 -2.48
CA VAL A 65 11.16 2.83 -1.60
C VAL A 65 11.91 3.84 -2.46
N ALA A 66 11.60 5.12 -2.28
CA ALA A 66 12.24 6.22 -2.98
C ALA A 66 13.14 7.03 -2.03
N LYS A 67 14.28 7.47 -2.54
CA LYS A 67 15.11 8.51 -1.89
C LYS A 67 14.40 9.87 -2.03
N THR A 68 14.50 10.69 -0.99
CA THR A 68 13.94 12.04 -0.90
C THR A 68 15.01 12.99 -0.38
N LEU A 69 14.79 14.31 -0.49
CA LEU A 69 15.67 15.38 0.02
C LEU A 69 17.16 15.11 -0.24
N PHE A 70 17.60 15.14 -1.50
CA PHE A 70 18.98 14.86 -1.91
C PHE A 70 19.55 13.51 -1.39
N GLY A 71 18.69 12.53 -1.06
CA GLY A 71 19.10 11.22 -0.55
C GLY A 71 19.14 11.09 0.98
N LEU A 72 18.79 12.13 1.73
CA LEU A 72 18.83 12.15 3.20
C LEU A 72 17.72 11.33 3.85
N SER A 73 16.61 11.12 3.16
CA SER A 73 15.47 10.37 3.69
C SER A 73 14.89 9.40 2.67
N LYS A 74 14.17 8.39 3.16
CA LYS A 74 13.47 7.40 2.34
C LYS A 74 11.98 7.41 2.66
N LYS A 75 11.15 7.19 1.65
CA LYS A 75 9.70 7.00 1.81
C LYS A 75 9.20 5.87 0.92
N VAL A 76 8.03 5.33 1.27
CA VAL A 76 7.30 4.39 0.40
C VAL A 76 6.41 5.20 -0.54
N GLU A 77 6.62 5.05 -1.84
CA GLU A 77 5.73 5.57 -2.88
C GLU A 77 4.84 4.43 -3.36
N VAL A 78 3.56 4.72 -3.58
CA VAL A 78 2.53 3.73 -3.92
C VAL A 78 1.76 4.21 -5.15
N GLU A 79 1.58 3.31 -6.10
CA GLU A 79 0.73 3.47 -7.25
C GLU A 79 -0.37 2.42 -7.21
N GLY A 80 -1.55 2.77 -7.73
CA GLY A 80 -2.67 1.86 -7.86
C GLY A 80 -2.91 1.48 -9.32
N PHE A 81 -3.40 0.28 -9.54
CA PHE A 81 -3.93 -0.17 -10.82
C PHE A 81 -5.26 -0.87 -10.61
N CYS A 82 -6.27 -0.46 -11.38
CA CYS A 82 -7.57 -1.10 -11.37
C CYS A 82 -7.60 -2.14 -12.49
N GLU A 83 -7.68 -3.42 -12.13
CA GLU A 83 -7.74 -4.51 -13.14
C GLU A 83 -9.04 -4.50 -13.94
N GLN A 84 -10.14 -4.03 -13.34
CA GLN A 84 -11.46 -4.03 -14.01
C GLN A 84 -11.53 -3.00 -15.13
N THR A 85 -10.93 -1.83 -14.93
CA THR A 85 -10.92 -0.74 -15.92
C THR A 85 -9.61 -0.63 -16.67
N PHE A 86 -8.64 -1.50 -16.38
CA PHE A 86 -7.29 -1.50 -16.94
C PHE A 86 -6.63 -0.10 -16.91
N ALA A 87 -6.75 0.60 -15.77
CA ALA A 87 -6.30 1.98 -15.66
C ALA A 87 -5.49 2.22 -14.37
N GLN A 88 -4.51 3.13 -14.47
CA GLN A 88 -3.77 3.61 -13.30
C GLN A 88 -4.71 4.40 -12.37
N VAL A 89 -4.61 4.14 -11.08
CA VAL A 89 -5.35 4.82 -10.02
C VAL A 89 -4.39 5.79 -9.32
N LYS A 90 -4.49 7.07 -9.66
CA LYS A 90 -3.61 8.13 -9.13
C LYS A 90 -3.79 8.38 -7.63
N GLU A 91 -5.00 8.16 -7.11
CA GLU A 91 -5.31 8.26 -5.69
C GLU A 91 -5.87 6.92 -5.19
N PRO A 92 -5.00 5.95 -4.85
CA PRO A 92 -5.41 4.60 -4.44
C PRO A 92 -6.30 4.60 -3.20
N ARG A 93 -6.20 5.63 -2.35
CA ARG A 93 -7.06 5.76 -1.16
C ARG A 93 -8.52 6.01 -1.52
N VAL A 94 -8.80 6.63 -2.67
CA VAL A 94 -10.14 6.92 -3.18
C VAL A 94 -10.64 5.82 -4.12
N GLY A 95 -9.77 5.31 -4.98
CA GLY A 95 -10.11 4.30 -5.99
C GLY A 95 -10.33 4.87 -7.37
N CYS A 96 -10.72 4.01 -8.32
CA CYS A 96 -10.83 4.38 -9.74
C CYS A 96 -12.11 5.16 -10.10
N GLY A 97 -13.05 5.31 -9.17
CA GLY A 97 -14.35 5.97 -9.42
C GLY A 97 -15.35 5.16 -10.26
N GLN A 98 -14.97 3.98 -10.75
CA GLN A 98 -15.82 3.14 -11.62
C GLN A 98 -16.26 1.83 -10.95
N CYS A 99 -15.43 1.26 -10.07
CA CYS A 99 -15.74 -0.01 -9.40
C CYS A 99 -16.84 0.11 -8.33
N GLN A 100 -17.04 1.31 -7.78
CA GLN A 100 -18.10 1.56 -6.81
C GLN A 100 -19.38 1.92 -7.55
N THR A 101 -20.32 0.99 -7.65
CA THR A 101 -21.68 1.29 -8.11
C THR A 101 -22.43 1.96 -6.96
N VAL A 102 -22.57 3.28 -7.01
CA VAL A 102 -23.54 3.96 -6.14
C VAL A 102 -24.93 3.57 -6.69
N PRO A 103 -25.80 2.90 -5.91
CA PRO A 103 -27.12 2.54 -6.40
C PRO A 103 -27.89 3.84 -6.73
N ARG A 104 -28.46 3.90 -7.94
CA ARG A 104 -29.27 5.04 -8.46
C ARG A 104 -30.63 5.17 -7.74
N VAL A 105 -30.67 5.11 -6.42
CA VAL A 105 -31.94 5.19 -5.67
C VAL A 105 -32.37 6.63 -5.37
N PHE A 106 -31.59 7.63 -5.80
CA PHE A 106 -31.78 9.04 -5.43
C PHE A 106 -32.23 9.96 -6.57
N TYR A 107 -32.62 9.44 -7.74
CA TYR A 107 -32.98 10.28 -8.90
C TYR A 107 -34.43 10.15 -9.40
N ASP A 108 -35.30 9.45 -8.69
CA ASP A 108 -36.72 9.30 -9.06
C ASP A 108 -37.64 9.91 -7.99
N SER A 109 -37.60 11.23 -7.79
CA SER A 109 -38.55 11.98 -6.96
C SER A 109 -38.99 13.27 -7.63
#